data_AF-X1GC01-F1
#
_entry.id   AF-X1GC01-F1
#
_cell.length_a   1.000
_cell.length_b   1.000
_cell.length_c   1.000
_cell.angle_alpha   90.00
_cell.angle_beta   90.00
_cell.angle_gamma   90.00
#
_symmetry.space_group_name_H-M   'P 1'
#
loop_
_entity.id
_entity.type
_entity.pdbx_description
1 polymer ?
#
loop_
_entity_poly.entity_id
_entity_poly.type
_entity_poly.pdbx_seq_one_letter_code
_entity_poly.pdbx_strand_id
1 'polypeptide(L)'
;TDTDTFVGLTDTPADFADDAGKLLRVDSSSGAVEFVSTTGIATDTFGPLTDITTNNATTGKHGFLLKLTGSTSTYLNANGAWSTPPDTGEVNTASNAGTTGIGIYYTKSTYDLQFKAIHSTGNILI
;
A
#
# COMPACT_ATOMS: atom_id res chain seq x y z
N THR A 1 -31.44 37.25 24.14
CA THR A 1 -30.54 36.14 24.44
C THR A 1 -29.90 35.77 23.13
N ASP A 2 -28.58 35.79 23.08
CA ASP A 2 -27.85 35.42 21.86
C ASP A 2 -28.08 33.93 21.61
N THR A 3 -28.89 33.61 20.60
CA THR A 3 -29.31 32.26 20.23
C THR A 3 -28.33 31.60 19.26
N ASP A 4 -27.26 32.30 18.89
CA ASP A 4 -26.35 31.87 17.83
C ASP A 4 -25.24 30.95 18.36
N THR A 5 -25.25 30.67 19.68
CA THR A 5 -24.35 29.70 20.31
C THR A 5 -25.12 28.70 21.17
N PHE A 6 -24.68 27.43 21.17
CA PHE A 6 -25.27 26.35 21.97
C PHE A 6 -25.25 26.60 23.49
N VAL A 7 -24.62 27.66 23.99
CA VAL A 7 -24.59 28.01 25.42
C VAL A 7 -25.73 28.98 25.78
N GLY A 8 -26.36 29.61 24.78
CA GLY A 8 -27.44 30.59 24.94
C GLY A 8 -28.86 30.02 24.88
N LEU A 9 -29.02 28.72 24.58
CA LEU A 9 -30.31 28.03 24.60
C LEU A 9 -30.64 27.60 26.04
N THR A 10 -31.91 27.69 26.43
CA THR A 10 -32.34 27.30 27.79
C THR A 10 -32.42 25.78 28.00
N ASP A 11 -32.25 25.00 26.94
CA ASP A 11 -32.33 23.54 26.88
C ASP A 11 -30.99 22.92 26.42
N THR A 12 -29.88 23.59 26.74
CA THR A 12 -28.52 23.09 26.48
C THR A 12 -27.73 23.04 27.78
N PRO A 13 -26.80 22.08 27.94
CA PRO A 13 -25.89 22.05 29.07
C PRO A 13 -25.20 23.41 29.24
N ALA A 14 -25.10 23.88 30.49
CA ALA A 14 -24.58 25.22 30.78
C ALA A 14 -23.07 25.41 30.46
N ASP A 15 -22.35 24.32 30.15
CA ASP A 15 -20.93 24.31 29.79
C ASP A 15 -20.57 22.99 29.06
N PHE A 16 -19.50 23.01 28.25
CA PHE A 16 -18.87 21.86 27.56
C PHE A 16 -17.46 21.56 28.10
N ALA A 17 -17.12 22.09 29.29
CA ALA A 17 -15.89 21.73 29.98
C ALA A 17 -15.74 20.19 30.03
N ASP A 18 -14.56 19.71 29.65
CA ASP A 18 -14.19 18.28 29.55
C ASP A 18 -14.76 17.47 28.37
N ASP A 19 -15.51 18.09 27.46
CA ASP A 19 -15.99 17.43 26.23
C ASP A 19 -15.05 17.61 25.02
N ALA A 20 -13.87 18.22 25.22
CA ALA A 20 -12.88 18.41 24.17
C ALA A 20 -12.46 17.07 23.53
N GLY A 21 -12.52 17.00 22.20
CA GLY A 21 -12.17 15.80 21.43
C GLY A 21 -13.26 14.74 21.34
N LYS A 22 -14.49 15.02 21.79
CA LYS A 22 -15.66 14.16 21.53
C LYS A 22 -16.33 14.51 20.20
N LEU A 23 -17.07 13.56 19.63
CA LEU A 23 -17.97 13.81 18.50
C LEU A 23 -19.39 14.00 19.02
N LEU A 24 -20.15 14.88 18.38
CA LEU A 24 -21.59 14.93 18.58
C LEU A 24 -22.26 13.87 17.68
N ARG A 25 -23.16 13.07 18.25
CA ARG A 25 -24.00 12.13 17.49
C ARG A 25 -25.45 12.21 17.95
N VAL A 26 -26.37 11.66 17.15
CA VAL A 26 -27.73 11.38 17.61
C VAL A 26 -27.69 10.20 18.57
N ASP A 27 -28.42 10.28 19.68
CA ASP A 27 -28.51 9.22 20.68
C ASP A 27 -29.18 7.96 20.12
N SER A 28 -28.96 6.80 20.76
CA SER A 28 -29.52 5.53 20.29
C SER A 28 -31.06 5.50 20.32
N SER A 29 -31.69 6.36 21.14
CA SER A 29 -33.13 6.58 21.19
C SER A 29 -33.68 7.52 20.12
N SER A 30 -32.81 8.16 19.32
CA SER A 30 -33.18 9.18 18.31
C SER A 30 -33.97 10.38 18.86
N GLY A 31 -33.84 10.66 20.15
CA GLY A 31 -34.53 11.73 20.87
C GLY A 31 -33.63 12.89 21.28
N ALA A 32 -32.31 12.71 21.25
CA ALA A 32 -31.35 13.71 21.69
C ALA A 32 -30.04 13.64 20.89
N VAL A 33 -29.17 14.61 21.13
CA VAL A 33 -27.77 14.55 20.73
C VAL A 33 -26.90 14.25 21.94
N GLU A 34 -25.84 13.47 21.76
CA GLU A 34 -24.89 13.11 22.82
C GLU A 34 -23.45 13.27 22.35
N PHE A 35 -22.55 13.58 23.28
CA PHE A 35 -21.10 13.56 23.04
C PHE A 35 -20.56 12.16 23.24
N VAL A 36 -19.96 11.59 22.20
CA VAL A 36 -19.27 10.29 22.25
C VAL A 36 -17.77 10.47 22.13
N SER A 37 -17.00 9.69 22.89
CA SER A 37 -15.54 9.64 22.77
C SER A 37 -15.12 9.26 21.35
N THR A 38 -14.08 9.92 20.82
CA THR A 38 -13.44 9.52 19.55
C THR A 38 -12.57 8.27 19.68
N THR A 39 -12.26 7.86 20.91
CA THR A 39 -11.44 6.67 21.16
C THR A 39 -12.21 5.42 20.75
N GLY A 40 -11.63 4.63 19.83
CA GLY A 40 -12.22 3.35 19.41
C GLY A 40 -13.34 3.47 18.39
N ILE A 41 -13.51 4.63 17.74
CA ILE A 41 -14.43 4.75 16.60
C ILE A 41 -13.97 3.80 15.49
N ALA A 42 -14.76 2.75 15.25
CA ALA A 42 -14.51 1.79 14.20
C ALA A 42 -14.79 2.45 12.85
N THR A 43 -13.74 2.66 12.04
CA THR A 43 -13.88 3.31 10.74
C THR A 43 -14.75 2.52 9.76
N ASP A 44 -14.88 1.21 9.97
CA ASP A 44 -15.74 0.30 9.20
C ASP A 44 -17.24 0.43 9.56
N THR A 45 -17.57 1.13 10.65
CA THR A 45 -18.97 1.41 11.02
C THR A 45 -19.50 2.68 10.34
N PHE A 46 -18.62 3.50 9.76
CA PHE A 46 -19.06 4.58 8.88
C PHE A 46 -19.57 4.01 7.55
N GLY A 47 -20.44 4.76 6.88
CA GLY A 47 -20.86 4.42 5.52
C GLY A 47 -19.68 4.31 4.55
N PRO A 48 -19.91 3.82 3.32
CA PRO A 48 -18.85 3.65 2.33
C PRO A 48 -17.98 4.90 2.21
N LEU A 49 -16.68 4.71 2.37
CA LEU A 49 -15.72 5.80 2.17
C LEU A 49 -15.74 6.22 0.70
N THR A 50 -15.79 7.53 0.46
CA THR A 50 -15.53 8.09 -0.87
C THR A 50 -14.04 8.29 -1.06
N ASP A 51 -13.58 8.38 -2.31
CA ASP A 51 -12.16 8.56 -2.59
C ASP A 51 -11.70 9.94 -2.11
N ILE A 52 -10.91 9.97 -1.04
CA ILE A 52 -10.32 11.19 -0.47
C ILE A 52 -8.81 11.07 -0.59
N THR A 53 -8.25 11.69 -1.62
CA THR A 53 -6.81 11.64 -1.91
C THR A 53 -5.97 12.55 -1.01
N THR A 54 -6.59 13.49 -0.28
CA THR A 54 -5.90 14.51 0.52
C THR A 54 -5.35 14.04 1.87
N ASN A 55 -5.74 12.85 2.35
CA ASN A 55 -5.33 12.32 3.64
C ASN A 55 -4.62 10.96 3.53
N ASN A 56 -4.12 10.62 2.35
CA ASN A 56 -3.34 9.41 2.14
C ASN A 56 -2.01 9.45 2.90
N ALA A 57 -1.51 8.27 3.28
CA ALA A 57 -0.22 8.11 3.90
C ALA A 57 0.91 8.63 2.99
N THR A 58 1.88 9.32 3.59
CA THR A 58 3.10 9.79 2.93
C THR A 58 4.29 9.55 3.85
N THR A 59 5.50 9.84 3.38
CA THR A 59 6.70 9.77 4.22
C THR A 59 6.70 10.75 5.41
N GLY A 60 5.86 11.81 5.37
CA GLY A 60 5.77 12.82 6.42
C GLY A 60 4.49 12.77 7.27
N LYS A 61 3.53 11.91 6.94
CA LYS A 61 2.24 11.82 7.63
C LYS A 61 1.70 10.38 7.61
N HIS A 62 1.34 9.88 8.79
CA HIS A 62 0.47 8.71 8.89
C HIS A 62 -0.93 9.08 8.36
N GLY A 63 -1.44 8.32 7.39
CA GLY A 63 -2.69 8.64 6.69
C GLY A 63 -3.45 7.39 6.28
N PHE A 64 -4.52 7.57 5.50
CA PHE A 64 -5.26 6.45 4.92
C PHE A 64 -4.40 5.71 3.90
N LEU A 65 -4.66 4.41 3.76
CA LEU A 65 -4.09 3.64 2.67
C LEU A 65 -4.53 4.26 1.34
N LEU A 66 -3.61 4.39 0.38
CA LEU A 66 -3.97 4.79 -0.99
C LEU A 66 -4.99 3.80 -1.56
N LYS A 67 -5.89 4.31 -2.41
CA LYS A 67 -6.81 3.45 -3.15
C LYS A 67 -6.04 2.37 -3.93
N LEU A 68 -6.46 1.12 -3.74
CA LEU A 68 -5.92 -0.01 -4.49
C LEU A 68 -6.17 0.18 -5.99
N THR A 69 -5.16 -0.09 -6.80
CA THR A 69 -5.24 0.02 -8.27
C THR A 69 -6.01 -1.13 -8.92
N GLY A 70 -6.27 -2.21 -8.18
CA GLY A 70 -6.82 -3.46 -8.71
C GLY A 70 -5.80 -4.29 -9.51
N SER A 71 -4.54 -3.86 -9.59
CA SER A 71 -3.47 -4.57 -10.30
C SER A 71 -2.73 -5.53 -9.39
N THR A 72 -2.47 -6.75 -9.88
CA THR A 72 -1.60 -7.75 -9.22
C THR A 72 -0.11 -7.55 -9.54
N SER A 73 0.22 -6.64 -10.46
CA SER A 73 1.60 -6.37 -10.90
C SER A 73 2.25 -5.21 -10.18
N THR A 74 1.60 -4.65 -9.16
CA THR A 74 2.11 -3.48 -8.41
C THR A 74 1.97 -3.68 -6.91
N TYR A 75 2.89 -3.09 -6.15
CA TYR A 75 2.83 -3.02 -4.69
C TYR A 75 2.94 -1.57 -4.22
N LEU A 76 2.41 -1.25 -3.05
CA LEU A 76 2.59 0.06 -2.42
C LEU A 76 3.96 0.06 -1.71
N ASN A 77 4.86 0.92 -2.14
CA ASN A 77 6.20 1.03 -1.54
C ASN A 77 6.20 1.94 -0.30
N ALA A 78 7.32 1.95 0.44
CA ALA A 78 7.47 2.76 1.65
C ALA A 78 7.45 4.29 1.40
N ASN A 79 7.57 4.73 0.14
CA ASN A 79 7.40 6.13 -0.24
C ASN A 79 5.94 6.53 -0.42
N GLY A 80 4.99 5.60 -0.29
CA GLY A 80 3.56 5.84 -0.50
C GLY A 80 3.17 5.87 -1.98
N ALA A 81 3.96 5.25 -2.85
CA ALA A 81 3.68 5.17 -4.29
C ALA A 81 3.53 3.71 -4.74
N TRP A 82 2.66 3.49 -5.74
CA TRP A 82 2.57 2.19 -6.42
C TRP A 82 3.82 1.97 -7.28
N SER A 83 4.46 0.82 -7.12
CA SER A 83 5.65 0.43 -7.87
C SER A 83 5.46 -0.95 -8.47
N THR A 84 6.11 -1.21 -9.60
CA THR A 84 6.26 -2.57 -10.15
C THR A 84 7.38 -3.28 -9.40
N PRO A 85 7.22 -4.58 -9.06
CA PRO A 85 8.34 -5.40 -8.61
C PRO A 85 9.47 -5.35 -9.64
N PRO A 86 10.74 -5.26 -9.21
CA PRO A 86 11.86 -5.42 -10.13
C PRO A 86 11.83 -6.83 -10.74
N ASP A 87 12.21 -6.96 -12.01
CA ASP A 87 12.35 -8.26 -12.65
C ASP A 87 13.48 -9.03 -11.95
N THR A 88 13.12 -10.00 -11.09
CA THR A 88 14.09 -10.88 -10.42
C THR A 88 14.41 -12.11 -11.26
N GLY A 89 14.25 -12.02 -12.59
CA GLY A 89 14.66 -13.11 -13.48
C GLY A 89 16.15 -13.36 -13.34
N GLU A 90 16.55 -14.63 -13.19
CA GLU A 90 17.95 -15.01 -13.23
C GLU A 90 18.55 -14.60 -14.58
N VAL A 91 19.41 -13.57 -14.56
CA VAL A 91 20.15 -13.11 -15.73
C VAL A 91 21.25 -14.12 -16.03
N ASN A 92 20.87 -15.27 -16.58
CA ASN A 92 21.82 -16.29 -16.98
C ASN A 92 22.52 -15.82 -18.27
N THR A 93 23.70 -15.25 -18.11
CA THR A 93 24.53 -14.73 -19.21
C THR A 93 25.52 -15.81 -19.64
N ALA A 94 25.37 -16.31 -20.87
CA ALA A 94 26.39 -17.12 -21.53
C ALA A 94 26.84 -16.41 -22.81
N SER A 95 28.15 -16.45 -23.11
CA SER A 95 28.69 -15.81 -24.30
C SER A 95 29.61 -16.76 -25.06
N ASN A 96 29.67 -16.58 -26.38
CA ASN A 96 30.72 -17.13 -27.24
C ASN A 96 31.81 -16.06 -27.52
N ALA A 97 31.98 -15.09 -26.60
CA ALA A 97 32.91 -13.99 -26.79
C ALA A 97 34.35 -14.51 -26.90
N GLY A 98 35.08 -14.04 -27.92
CA GLY A 98 36.46 -14.45 -28.17
C GLY A 98 36.64 -15.83 -28.81
N THR A 99 35.55 -16.52 -29.21
CA THR A 99 35.67 -17.81 -29.90
C THR A 99 35.73 -17.63 -31.41
N THR A 100 36.83 -18.04 -32.04
CA THR A 100 36.91 -18.20 -33.50
C THR A 100 36.36 -19.59 -33.86
N GLY A 101 35.16 -19.67 -34.45
CA GLY A 101 34.50 -20.93 -34.82
C GLY A 101 33.23 -21.26 -34.04
N ILE A 102 33.01 -22.53 -33.73
CA ILE A 102 31.80 -23.00 -33.04
C ILE A 102 31.96 -22.78 -31.52
N GLY A 103 31.26 -21.80 -30.95
CA GLY A 103 31.21 -21.58 -29.50
C GLY A 103 30.42 -22.63 -28.73
N ILE A 104 30.66 -22.74 -27.41
CA ILE A 104 30.07 -23.76 -26.52
C ILE A 104 28.65 -23.44 -26.09
N TYR A 105 28.25 -22.17 -26.05
CA TYR A 105 26.87 -21.78 -25.81
C TYR A 105 26.03 -22.06 -27.06
N TYR A 106 24.87 -22.69 -26.85
CA TYR A 106 23.92 -23.00 -27.91
C TYR A 106 22.68 -22.11 -27.82
N THR A 107 21.91 -22.21 -26.73
CA THR A 107 20.69 -21.42 -26.52
C THR A 107 20.36 -21.28 -25.04
N LYS A 108 19.40 -20.42 -24.70
CA LYS A 108 18.73 -20.40 -23.41
C LYS A 108 17.32 -20.94 -23.58
N SER A 109 16.93 -21.91 -22.78
CA SER A 109 15.56 -22.40 -22.69
C SER A 109 15.04 -22.06 -21.31
N THR A 110 14.10 -21.10 -21.25
CA THR A 110 13.58 -20.55 -19.99
C THR A 110 14.71 -20.16 -19.04
N TYR A 111 14.93 -20.93 -17.97
CA TYR A 111 15.94 -20.69 -16.95
C TYR A 111 17.28 -21.35 -17.30
N ASP A 112 17.31 -22.38 -18.14
CA ASP A 112 18.52 -23.17 -18.38
C ASP A 112 19.36 -22.65 -19.55
N LEU A 113 20.67 -22.57 -19.33
CA LEU A 113 21.65 -22.40 -20.40
C LEU A 113 21.96 -23.76 -21.01
N GLN A 114 21.71 -23.90 -22.31
CA GLN A 114 22.05 -25.11 -23.05
C GLN A 114 23.41 -24.92 -23.72
N PHE A 115 24.31 -25.87 -23.48
CA PHE A 115 25.64 -25.92 -24.08
C PHE A 115 25.73 -27.05 -25.10
N LYS A 116 26.63 -26.90 -26.07
CA LYS A 116 26.98 -27.99 -27.00
C LYS A 116 27.78 -29.06 -26.25
N ALA A 117 27.59 -30.32 -26.62
CA ALA A 117 28.38 -31.42 -26.07
C ALA A 117 29.86 -31.28 -26.44
N ILE A 118 30.75 -31.53 -25.48
CA ILE A 118 32.20 -31.56 -25.71
C ILE A 118 32.58 -33.00 -26.07
N HIS A 119 32.93 -33.22 -27.34
CA HIS A 119 33.52 -34.48 -27.78
C HIS A 119 35.03 -34.35 -27.66
N SER A 120 35.60 -34.88 -26.57
CA SER A 120 37.05 -34.98 -26.45
C SER A 120 37.55 -36.12 -27.32
N THR A 121 38.53 -35.86 -28.19
CA THR A 121 39.26 -36.90 -28.92
C THR A 121 40.54 -37.35 -28.17
N GLY A 122 40.73 -36.94 -26.91
CA GLY A 122 41.89 -37.29 -26.08
C GLY A 122 41.57 -37.40 -24.57
N ASN A 123 42.60 -37.63 -23.75
CA ASN A 123 42.43 -37.62 -22.29
C ASN A 123 42.03 -36.21 -21.82
N ILE A 124 40.92 -36.13 -21.09
CA ILE A 124 40.55 -34.94 -20.33
C ILE A 124 41.45 -34.94 -19.10
N LEU A 125 42.44 -34.04 -19.08
CA LEU A 125 43.19 -33.78 -17.86
C LEU A 125 42.31 -32.88 -16.98
N ILE A 126 41.82 -33.46 -15.89
CA ILE A 126 41.05 -32.76 -14.85
C ILE A 126 42.00 -32.01 -13.94
#